data_AF-A0A812REA4-F1
#
_entry.id   AF-A0A812REA4-F1
#
_cell.length_a   1.000
_cell.length_b   1.000
_cell.length_c   1.000
_cell.angle_alpha   90.00
_cell.angle_beta   90.00
_cell.angle_gamma   90.00
#
_symmetry.space_group_name_H-M   'P 1'
#
loop_
_entity.id
_entity.type
_entity.pdbx_description
1 polymer ?
#
loop_
_entity_poly.entity_id
_entity_poly.type
_entity_poly.pdbx_seq_one_letter_code
_entity_poly.pdbx_strand_id
1 'polypeptide(L)'
;MASCFGTRPLSGWEKALRPPVTRARAAKAEGKVRPVSAVCRSKRLCTLPLLQASRNLEVMERYLKYRWTDHVPSLKEPPEGPHAIAAMRLLCMAQANGRTVVDAFNLELPQEDKEVLSVEMSRTGCAGQSFSPTLVPKEILSKPAGPAFVIYYGPAFLQALGSDSAVLRLRILAEIYRCSRELWPESAAAVATSVHVRIDTVKGLKVAEILDVSKGELWLVTKHNESEAFVERASHRKLNKFVRNGQKFQILDLGFLRESHKQ
;
A
#
# COMPACT_ATOMS: atom_id res chain seq x y z
N MET A 1 4.02 15.80 -53.67
CA MET A 1 4.58 15.60 -52.31
C MET A 1 3.43 15.38 -51.34
N ALA A 2 3.05 14.13 -51.09
CA ALA A 2 2.02 13.79 -50.10
C ALA A 2 2.64 12.80 -49.10
N SER A 3 2.82 13.25 -47.86
CA SER A 3 3.37 12.42 -46.78
C SER A 3 2.26 11.60 -46.13
N CYS A 4 2.38 10.29 -46.20
CA CYS A 4 1.57 9.35 -45.44
C CYS A 4 1.87 9.47 -43.94
N PHE A 5 0.90 9.91 -43.15
CA PHE A 5 0.91 9.75 -41.69
C PHE A 5 0.61 8.30 -41.35
N GLY A 6 1.65 7.55 -40.94
CA GLY A 6 1.49 6.20 -40.38
C GLY A 6 0.94 6.25 -38.96
N THR A 7 -0.24 5.69 -38.75
CA THR A 7 -0.80 5.42 -37.43
C THR A 7 0.02 4.32 -36.76
N ARG A 8 0.67 4.64 -35.62
CA ARG A 8 1.36 3.63 -34.80
C ARG A 8 0.32 2.72 -34.12
N PRO A 9 0.57 1.41 -34.02
CA PRO A 9 -0.31 0.49 -33.33
C PRO A 9 -0.27 0.76 -31.81
N LEU A 10 -1.46 0.80 -31.20
CA LEU A 10 -1.64 0.93 -29.75
C LEU A 10 -1.01 -0.26 -29.02
N SER A 11 -0.37 0.04 -27.90
CA SER A 11 0.36 -0.94 -27.08
C SER A 11 -0.60 -1.83 -26.28
N GLY A 12 -0.21 -3.08 -26.01
CA GLY A 12 -1.10 -4.13 -25.50
C GLY A 12 -1.84 -3.83 -24.17
N TRP A 13 -1.38 -2.87 -23.37
CA TRP A 13 -2.01 -2.50 -22.09
C TRP A 13 -3.20 -1.54 -22.25
N GLU A 14 -3.30 -0.77 -23.34
CA GLU A 14 -4.45 0.11 -23.62
C GLU A 14 -5.74 -0.69 -23.88
N LYS A 15 -5.62 -1.99 -24.21
CA LYS A 15 -6.77 -2.91 -24.31
C LYS A 15 -7.26 -3.41 -22.96
N ALA A 16 -6.40 -3.46 -21.94
CA ALA A 16 -6.75 -3.94 -20.60
C ALA A 16 -7.46 -2.89 -19.72
N LEU A 17 -7.34 -1.61 -20.08
CA LEU A 17 -7.99 -0.48 -19.41
C LEU A 17 -9.30 -0.03 -20.07
N ARG A 18 -9.72 -0.67 -21.18
CA ARG A 18 -11.04 -0.38 -21.74
C ARG A 18 -12.11 -0.99 -20.83
N PRO A 19 -13.10 -0.21 -20.36
CA PRO A 19 -14.24 -0.79 -19.68
C PRO A 19 -14.90 -1.82 -20.62
N PRO A 20 -15.39 -2.96 -20.09
CA PRO A 20 -16.08 -3.94 -20.91
C PRO A 20 -17.25 -3.25 -21.62
N VAL A 21 -17.24 -3.23 -22.95
CA VAL A 21 -18.37 -2.78 -23.74
C VAL A 21 -19.50 -3.78 -23.49
N THR A 22 -20.42 -3.43 -22.60
CA THR A 22 -21.66 -4.17 -22.40
C THR A 22 -22.49 -4.06 -23.67
N ARG A 23 -22.36 -5.06 -24.56
CA ARG A 23 -23.36 -5.29 -25.60
C ARG A 23 -24.65 -5.71 -24.91
N ALA A 24 -25.56 -4.76 -24.75
CA ALA A 24 -26.95 -5.03 -24.41
C ALA A 24 -27.55 -5.89 -25.53
N ARG A 25 -27.65 -7.20 -25.30
CA ARG A 25 -28.53 -8.07 -26.07
C ARG A 25 -29.93 -7.94 -25.46
N ALA A 26 -30.84 -7.34 -26.22
CA ALA A 26 -32.26 -7.43 -25.95
C ALA A 26 -32.70 -8.91 -26.09
N ALA A 27 -33.10 -9.52 -24.98
CA ALA A 27 -33.79 -10.80 -24.97
C ALA A 27 -35.11 -10.63 -24.22
N LYS A 28 -36.19 -11.03 -24.91
CA LYS A 28 -37.58 -11.04 -24.46
C LYS A 28 -37.77 -11.90 -23.21
N ALA A 29 -38.79 -11.51 -22.45
CA ALA A 29 -39.22 -12.00 -21.15
C ALA A 29 -39.45 -13.51 -21.04
N GLU A 30 -39.17 -14.07 -19.86
CA GLU A 30 -40.16 -14.76 -19.01
C GLU A 30 -39.57 -15.04 -17.60
N GLY A 31 -40.44 -15.18 -16.62
CA GLY A 31 -40.21 -14.78 -15.23
C GLY A 31 -39.28 -15.64 -14.38
N LYS A 32 -38.49 -14.97 -13.51
CA LYS A 32 -38.33 -15.28 -12.08
C LYS A 32 -37.48 -14.18 -11.44
N VAL A 33 -38.05 -13.43 -10.51
CA VAL A 33 -37.30 -12.43 -9.73
C VAL A 33 -36.37 -13.18 -8.79
N ARG A 34 -35.06 -13.12 -9.08
CA ARG A 34 -33.98 -13.41 -8.13
C ARG A 34 -33.10 -12.16 -8.02
N PRO A 35 -32.64 -11.78 -6.82
CA PRO A 35 -31.80 -10.60 -6.67
C PRO A 35 -30.45 -10.86 -7.34
N VAL A 36 -30.09 -10.02 -8.31
CA VAL A 36 -28.81 -10.06 -8.99
C VAL A 36 -27.79 -9.32 -8.14
N SER A 37 -27.16 -10.02 -7.19
CA SER A 37 -25.88 -9.57 -6.62
C SER A 37 -24.76 -9.95 -7.59
N ALA A 38 -24.49 -9.11 -8.59
CA ALA A 38 -23.34 -9.24 -9.45
C ALA A 38 -22.06 -8.85 -8.67
N VAL A 39 -21.62 -9.74 -7.79
CA VAL A 39 -20.32 -9.65 -7.14
C VAL A 39 -19.26 -9.83 -8.21
N CYS A 40 -18.49 -8.78 -8.46
CA CYS A 40 -17.37 -8.75 -9.40
C CYS A 40 -16.31 -9.81 -9.00
N ARG A 41 -16.39 -11.00 -9.61
CA ARG A 41 -15.54 -12.17 -9.33
C ARG A 41 -14.21 -12.17 -10.10
N SER A 42 -13.63 -11.01 -10.45
CA SER A 42 -12.28 -10.97 -11.02
C SER A 42 -11.22 -10.89 -9.93
N LYS A 43 -11.05 -11.98 -9.17
CA LYS A 43 -10.02 -12.13 -8.12
C LYS A 43 -8.58 -12.21 -8.66
N ARG A 44 -8.34 -12.12 -9.98
CA ARG A 44 -7.03 -12.43 -10.59
C ARG A 44 -6.24 -11.26 -11.18
N LEU A 45 -6.75 -10.02 -11.13
CA LEU A 45 -6.06 -8.85 -11.70
C LEU A 45 -5.58 -7.82 -10.67
N CYS A 46 -5.82 -8.02 -9.37
CA CYS A 46 -5.44 -7.06 -8.32
C CYS A 46 -4.13 -7.42 -7.61
N THR A 47 -3.27 -8.24 -8.21
CA THR A 47 -1.89 -8.38 -7.75
C THR A 47 -1.11 -7.17 -8.28
N LEU A 48 -0.72 -6.28 -7.35
CA LEU A 48 0.15 -5.10 -7.52
C LEU A 48 1.50 -5.29 -8.29
N PRO A 49 2.07 -6.49 -8.54
CA PRO A 49 3.32 -6.58 -9.30
C PRO A 49 3.25 -6.01 -10.73
N LEU A 50 2.06 -5.97 -11.35
CA LEU A 50 1.91 -5.39 -12.69
C LEU A 50 2.17 -3.87 -12.74
N LEU A 51 1.99 -3.16 -11.63
CA LEU A 51 2.22 -1.71 -11.56
C LEU A 51 3.68 -1.34 -11.26
N GLN A 52 4.48 -2.27 -10.73
CA GLN A 52 5.92 -2.07 -10.57
C GLN A 52 6.68 -2.08 -11.91
N ALA A 53 6.07 -2.59 -12.98
CA ALA A 53 6.69 -2.67 -14.31
C ALA A 53 6.40 -1.46 -15.21
N SER A 54 5.40 -0.64 -14.87
CA SER A 54 5.05 0.56 -15.65
C SER A 54 6.06 1.67 -15.35
N ARG A 55 6.95 1.98 -16.30
CA ARG A 55 7.88 3.14 -16.19
C ARG A 55 7.18 4.51 -16.18
N ASN A 56 5.85 4.55 -16.10
CA ASN A 56 5.07 5.77 -16.22
C ASN A 56 4.17 5.94 -14.98
N LEU A 57 4.58 6.79 -14.05
CA LEU A 57 3.78 7.13 -12.86
C LEU A 57 2.43 7.76 -13.20
N GLU A 58 2.30 8.42 -14.36
CA GLU A 58 1.01 8.96 -14.80
C GLU A 58 -0.03 7.84 -14.97
N VAL A 59 0.40 6.68 -15.47
CA VAL A 59 -0.46 5.49 -15.60
C VAL A 59 -0.87 4.98 -14.21
N MET A 60 0.07 4.95 -13.27
CA MET A 60 -0.21 4.54 -11.89
C MET A 60 -1.21 5.50 -11.22
N GLU A 61 -1.03 6.80 -11.37
CA GLU A 61 -1.95 7.81 -10.80
C GLU A 61 -3.35 7.69 -11.42
N ARG A 62 -3.45 7.57 -12.75
CA ARG A 62 -4.73 7.35 -13.43
C ARG A 62 -5.40 6.07 -12.95
N TYR A 63 -4.64 5.00 -12.74
CA TYR A 63 -5.15 3.76 -12.17
C TYR A 63 -5.69 3.96 -10.75
N LEU A 64 -4.96 4.66 -9.89
CA LEU A 64 -5.41 4.97 -8.52
C LEU A 64 -6.72 5.75 -8.51
N LYS A 65 -6.82 6.80 -9.34
CA LYS A 65 -8.05 7.60 -9.52
C LYS A 65 -9.20 6.74 -10.04
N TYR A 66 -8.95 5.92 -11.06
CA TYR A 66 -9.96 5.00 -11.60
C TYR A 66 -10.49 4.03 -10.54
N ARG A 67 -9.60 3.41 -9.76
CA ARG A 67 -9.99 2.48 -8.69
C ARG A 67 -10.79 3.15 -7.58
N TRP A 68 -10.52 4.43 -7.30
CA TRP A 68 -11.33 5.23 -6.39
C TRP A 68 -12.74 5.45 -6.93
N THR A 69 -12.86 5.90 -8.18
CA THR A 69 -14.16 6.21 -8.82
C THR A 69 -15.02 4.96 -9.06
N ASP A 70 -14.39 3.82 -9.35
CA ASP A 70 -15.04 2.54 -9.61
C ASP A 70 -15.39 1.77 -8.32
N HIS A 71 -15.03 2.29 -7.15
CA HIS A 71 -15.30 1.63 -5.88
C HIS A 71 -16.81 1.56 -5.60
N VAL A 72 -17.26 0.42 -5.08
CA VAL A 72 -18.65 0.19 -4.68
C VAL A 72 -18.68 -0.19 -3.19
N PRO A 73 -19.41 0.54 -2.32
CA PRO A 73 -20.19 1.75 -2.60
C PRO A 73 -19.32 2.96 -3.02
N SER A 74 -19.90 3.92 -3.74
CA SER A 74 -19.17 5.09 -4.23
C SER A 74 -18.54 5.88 -3.08
N LEU A 75 -17.28 6.28 -3.25
CA LEU A 75 -16.51 7.10 -2.31
C LEU A 75 -16.58 8.61 -2.60
N LYS A 76 -17.45 9.02 -3.53
CA LYS A 76 -17.48 10.37 -4.13
C LYS A 76 -16.20 10.65 -4.94
N GLU A 77 -15.87 11.93 -5.12
CA GLU A 77 -14.68 12.36 -5.85
C GLU A 77 -13.37 11.84 -5.23
N PRO A 78 -12.33 11.62 -6.04
CA PRO A 78 -10.99 11.30 -5.54
C PRO A 78 -10.49 12.31 -4.51
N PRO A 79 -9.73 11.88 -3.48
CA PRO A 79 -9.21 12.78 -2.48
C PRO A 79 -8.18 13.72 -3.11
N GLU A 80 -8.12 14.94 -2.59
CA GLU A 80 -7.11 15.94 -2.94
C GLU A 80 -6.16 16.20 -1.77
N GLY A 81 -5.05 16.86 -2.04
CA GLY A 81 -4.09 17.27 -1.02
C GLY A 81 -3.04 16.20 -0.69
N PRO A 82 -2.24 16.43 0.37
CA PRO A 82 -0.99 15.70 0.61
C PRO A 82 -1.18 14.22 0.99
N HIS A 83 -2.41 13.81 1.33
CA HIS A 83 -2.73 12.45 1.77
C HIS A 83 -3.42 11.62 0.67
N ALA A 84 -3.68 12.22 -0.51
CA ALA A 84 -4.48 11.61 -1.56
C ALA A 84 -3.88 10.32 -2.11
N ILE A 85 -2.57 10.30 -2.38
CA ILE A 85 -1.88 9.11 -2.91
C ILE A 85 -1.94 7.95 -1.91
N ALA A 86 -1.70 8.21 -0.62
CA ALA A 86 -1.79 7.18 0.41
C ALA A 86 -3.21 6.63 0.53
N ALA A 87 -4.24 7.49 0.59
CA ALA A 87 -5.63 7.06 0.66
C ALA A 87 -6.02 6.16 -0.53
N MET A 88 -5.68 6.57 -1.77
CA MET A 88 -5.97 5.77 -2.95
C MET A 88 -5.18 4.45 -2.99
N ARG A 89 -3.91 4.44 -2.57
CA ARG A 89 -3.12 3.21 -2.47
C ARG A 89 -3.68 2.26 -1.41
N LEU A 90 -4.03 2.75 -0.23
CA LEU A 90 -4.66 1.97 0.84
C LEU A 90 -5.98 1.35 0.37
N LEU A 91 -6.81 2.11 -0.35
CA LEU A 91 -8.03 1.59 -0.97
C LEU A 91 -7.73 0.37 -1.87
N CYS A 92 -6.73 0.50 -2.75
CA CYS A 92 -6.35 -0.57 -3.66
C CYS A 92 -5.78 -1.80 -2.94
N MET A 93 -5.00 -1.58 -1.87
CA MET A 93 -4.41 -2.66 -1.07
C MET A 93 -5.46 -3.43 -0.27
N ALA A 94 -6.41 -2.72 0.36
CA ALA A 94 -7.41 -3.32 1.25
C ALA A 94 -8.57 -4.02 0.52
N GLN A 95 -8.77 -3.73 -0.78
CA GLN A 95 -9.80 -4.36 -1.62
C GLN A 95 -11.20 -4.31 -1.01
N ALA A 96 -11.74 -5.45 -0.55
CA ALA A 96 -13.08 -5.55 0.02
C ALA A 96 -13.23 -4.73 1.32
N ASN A 97 -12.12 -4.50 2.04
CA ASN A 97 -12.09 -3.65 3.24
C ASN A 97 -11.73 -2.19 2.91
N GLY A 98 -11.75 -1.82 1.62
CA GLY A 98 -11.29 -0.53 1.13
C GLY A 98 -11.89 0.66 1.86
N ARG A 99 -13.23 0.68 1.98
CA ARG A 99 -13.95 1.74 2.69
C ARG A 99 -13.52 1.85 4.14
N THR A 100 -13.54 0.74 4.88
CA THR A 100 -13.19 0.70 6.30
C THR A 100 -11.77 1.20 6.55
N VAL A 101 -10.81 0.79 5.72
CA VAL A 101 -9.41 1.22 5.85
C VAL A 101 -9.24 2.70 5.51
N VAL A 102 -9.93 3.20 4.46
CA VAL A 102 -9.85 4.62 4.08
C VAL A 102 -10.53 5.52 5.10
N ASP A 103 -11.68 5.13 5.65
CA ASP A 103 -12.36 5.89 6.70
C ASP A 103 -11.48 5.94 7.97
N ALA A 104 -10.91 4.81 8.38
CA ALA A 104 -9.96 4.76 9.50
C ALA A 104 -8.74 5.67 9.26
N PHE A 105 -8.15 5.66 8.06
CA PHE A 105 -7.04 6.52 7.69
C PHE A 105 -7.40 8.01 7.72
N ASN A 106 -8.62 8.37 7.30
CA ASN A 106 -9.02 9.76 7.18
C ASN A 106 -9.49 10.37 8.50
N LEU A 107 -10.24 9.60 9.30
CA LEU A 107 -11.03 10.11 10.43
C LEU A 107 -10.43 9.75 11.79
N GLU A 108 -9.78 8.60 11.92
CA GLU A 108 -9.42 8.02 13.22
C GLU A 108 -7.90 7.89 13.44
N LEU A 109 -7.12 7.80 12.36
CA LEU A 109 -5.68 7.61 12.44
C LEU A 109 -4.99 8.88 12.99
N PRO A 110 -4.09 8.75 13.99
CA PRO A 110 -3.31 9.88 14.49
C PRO A 110 -2.54 10.58 13.35
N GLN A 111 -2.45 11.91 13.46
CA GLN A 111 -1.84 12.75 12.41
C GLN A 111 -0.39 12.34 12.11
N GLU A 112 0.38 11.98 13.12
CA GLU A 112 1.76 11.49 12.99
C GLU A 112 1.87 10.20 12.16
N ASP A 113 0.96 9.24 12.36
CA ASP A 113 0.93 7.98 11.61
C ASP A 113 0.46 8.24 10.16
N LYS A 114 -0.51 9.15 10.01
CA LYS A 114 -1.04 9.57 8.70
C LYS A 114 0.02 10.23 7.85
N GLU A 115 0.86 11.08 8.43
CA GLU A 115 1.97 11.76 7.75
C GLU A 115 3.03 10.76 7.27
N VAL A 116 3.45 9.83 8.12
CA VAL A 116 4.40 8.77 7.74
C VAL A 116 3.89 7.98 6.54
N LEU A 117 2.65 7.49 6.59
CA LEU A 117 2.05 6.75 5.47
C LEU A 117 1.96 7.63 4.22
N SER A 118 1.61 8.90 4.35
CA SER A 118 1.46 9.82 3.23
C SER A 118 2.77 10.11 2.51
N VAL A 119 3.83 10.37 3.28
CA VAL A 119 5.19 10.60 2.77
C VAL A 119 5.70 9.32 2.10
N GLU A 120 5.69 8.20 2.81
CA GLU A 120 6.32 6.97 2.34
C GLU A 120 5.59 6.32 1.17
N MET A 121 4.25 6.35 1.16
CA MET A 121 3.47 5.86 0.02
C MET A 121 3.51 6.82 -1.18
N SER A 122 3.90 8.08 -1.01
CA SER A 122 4.09 9.00 -2.14
C SER A 122 5.43 8.84 -2.84
N ARG A 123 6.42 8.18 -2.20
CA ARG A 123 7.72 7.87 -2.83
C ARG A 123 7.55 6.83 -3.94
N THR A 124 8.28 7.05 -5.03
CA THR A 124 8.07 6.32 -6.31
C THR A 124 9.19 5.33 -6.59
N GLY A 125 10.41 5.61 -6.11
CA GLY A 125 11.61 4.83 -6.43
C GLY A 125 12.07 5.02 -7.88
N CYS A 126 11.57 6.05 -8.57
CA CYS A 126 11.88 6.36 -9.95
C CYS A 126 12.45 7.78 -10.05
N ALA A 127 13.72 7.90 -10.45
CA ALA A 127 14.35 9.21 -10.62
C ALA A 127 13.60 10.08 -11.64
N GLY A 128 13.43 11.35 -11.29
CA GLY A 128 12.75 12.34 -12.14
C GLY A 128 11.24 12.13 -12.28
N GLN A 129 10.64 11.17 -11.58
CA GLN A 129 9.20 10.93 -11.64
C GLN A 129 8.55 11.16 -10.27
N SER A 130 7.45 11.92 -10.27
CA SER A 130 6.59 12.17 -9.11
C SER A 130 5.12 12.06 -9.50
N PHE A 131 4.24 11.87 -8.51
CA PHE A 131 2.81 12.06 -8.70
C PHE A 131 2.49 13.55 -8.85
N SER A 132 1.27 13.86 -9.30
CA SER A 132 0.79 15.23 -9.44
C SER A 132 1.08 16.06 -8.18
N PRO A 133 1.64 17.28 -8.30
CA PRO A 133 2.06 18.09 -7.16
C PRO A 133 0.95 18.40 -6.14
N THR A 134 -0.31 18.40 -6.58
CA THR A 134 -1.48 18.65 -5.73
C THR A 134 -1.88 17.46 -4.86
N LEU A 135 -1.32 16.27 -5.11
CA LEU A 135 -1.69 15.00 -4.47
C LEU A 135 -0.64 14.47 -3.50
N VAL A 136 0.51 15.12 -3.40
CA VAL A 136 1.67 14.67 -2.61
C VAL A 136 2.07 15.68 -1.54
N PRO A 137 2.70 15.24 -0.44
CA PRO A 137 3.30 16.15 0.53
C PRO A 137 4.38 17.03 -0.13
N LYS A 138 4.42 18.32 0.25
CA LYS A 138 5.37 19.29 -0.29
C LYS A 138 6.83 18.87 -0.10
N GLU A 139 7.12 18.20 1.01
CA GLU A 139 8.45 17.69 1.36
C GLU A 139 9.00 16.70 0.34
N ILE A 140 8.14 15.86 -0.24
CA ILE A 140 8.54 14.91 -1.29
C ILE A 140 8.96 15.62 -2.57
N LEU A 141 8.31 16.74 -2.89
CA LEU A 141 8.60 17.54 -4.08
C LEU A 141 9.85 18.40 -3.90
N SER A 142 10.01 19.04 -2.74
CA SER A 142 11.13 19.94 -2.47
C SER A 142 12.45 19.19 -2.29
N LYS A 143 12.40 17.98 -1.74
CA LYS A 143 13.58 17.15 -1.47
C LYS A 143 13.35 15.71 -1.92
N PRO A 144 13.50 15.42 -3.23
CA PRO A 144 13.48 14.06 -3.73
C PRO A 144 14.56 13.22 -3.02
N ALA A 145 14.12 12.20 -2.30
CA ALA A 145 15.00 11.29 -1.57
C ALA A 145 14.45 9.86 -1.62
N GLY A 146 15.32 8.88 -1.42
CA GLY A 146 14.93 7.47 -1.29
C GLY A 146 15.72 6.75 -0.21
N PRO A 147 15.64 5.41 -0.16
CA PRO A 147 14.89 4.55 -1.09
C PRO A 147 13.38 4.68 -0.89
N ALA A 148 12.60 4.29 -1.92
CA ALA A 148 11.17 4.05 -1.76
C ALA A 148 10.92 2.66 -1.16
N PHE A 149 9.99 2.54 -0.22
CA PHE A 149 9.68 1.26 0.40
C PHE A 149 8.49 0.58 -0.26
N VAL A 150 8.68 -0.70 -0.59
CA VAL A 150 7.64 -1.59 -1.08
C VAL A 150 7.32 -2.61 0.01
N ILE A 151 6.19 -2.42 0.70
CA ILE A 151 5.74 -3.35 1.74
C ILE A 151 5.15 -4.60 1.07
N TYR A 152 5.97 -5.64 0.98
CA TYR A 152 5.58 -6.91 0.38
C TYR A 152 4.64 -7.67 1.32
N TYR A 153 3.48 -8.09 0.79
CA TYR A 153 2.29 -8.56 1.53
C TYR A 153 1.47 -7.48 2.27
N GLY A 154 1.74 -6.18 2.07
CA GLY A 154 0.86 -5.10 2.54
C GLY A 154 -0.63 -5.30 2.20
N PRO A 155 -0.99 -5.69 0.97
CA PRO A 155 -2.39 -6.00 0.63
C PRO A 155 -2.97 -7.15 1.44
N ALA A 156 -2.24 -8.25 1.62
CA ALA A 156 -2.71 -9.40 2.40
C ALA A 156 -2.94 -8.99 3.87
N PHE A 157 -2.05 -8.17 4.42
CA PHE A 157 -2.19 -7.63 5.77
C PHE A 157 -3.43 -6.76 5.93
N LEU A 158 -3.77 -5.90 4.97
CA LEU A 158 -4.98 -5.06 5.08
C LEU A 158 -6.29 -5.81 4.72
N GLN A 159 -6.19 -6.86 3.90
CA GLN A 159 -7.33 -7.71 3.56
C GLN A 159 -7.72 -8.67 4.68
N ALA A 160 -6.74 -9.09 5.49
CA ALA A 160 -6.95 -9.96 6.66
C ALA A 160 -7.51 -9.21 7.89
N LEU A 161 -8.31 -8.15 7.69
CA LEU A 161 -8.83 -7.31 8.78
C LEU A 161 -9.69 -8.11 9.76
N GLY A 162 -10.61 -8.95 9.26
CA GLY A 162 -11.49 -9.75 10.11
C GLY A 162 -12.28 -8.89 11.10
N SER A 163 -12.06 -9.13 12.40
CA SER A 163 -12.63 -8.35 13.51
C SER A 163 -11.66 -7.32 14.10
N ASP A 164 -10.48 -7.13 13.52
CA ASP A 164 -9.49 -6.19 14.03
C ASP A 164 -9.85 -4.74 13.69
N SER A 165 -9.32 -3.82 14.50
CA SER A 165 -9.36 -2.39 14.19
C SER A 165 -8.48 -2.05 12.99
N ALA A 166 -9.06 -1.41 11.99
CA ALA A 166 -8.33 -0.91 10.83
C ALA A 166 -7.30 0.15 11.22
N VAL A 167 -7.63 1.00 12.20
CA VAL A 167 -6.70 2.00 12.75
C VAL A 167 -5.45 1.32 13.29
N LEU A 168 -5.58 0.32 14.17
CA LEU A 168 -4.43 -0.35 14.76
C LEU A 168 -3.54 -1.02 13.70
N ARG A 169 -4.14 -1.62 12.66
CA ARG A 169 -3.36 -2.17 11.52
C ARG A 169 -2.61 -1.09 10.75
N LEU A 170 -3.23 0.07 10.52
CA LEU A 170 -2.57 1.21 9.86
C LEU A 170 -1.43 1.78 10.70
N ARG A 171 -1.58 1.85 12.02
CA ARG A 171 -0.51 2.28 12.93
C ARG A 171 0.67 1.31 12.92
N ILE A 172 0.41 -0.01 12.93
CA ILE A 172 1.47 -1.03 12.76
C ILE A 172 2.18 -0.84 11.41
N LEU A 173 1.44 -0.56 10.33
CA LEU A 173 2.02 -0.32 9.02
C LEU A 173 2.89 0.95 9.01
N ALA A 174 2.44 2.03 9.64
CA ALA A 174 3.22 3.27 9.80
C ALA A 174 4.51 3.00 10.57
N GLU A 175 4.45 2.21 11.64
CA GLU A 175 5.62 1.84 12.44
C GLU A 175 6.65 1.03 11.63
N ILE A 176 6.19 0.09 10.81
CA ILE A 176 7.07 -0.64 9.89
C ILE A 176 7.79 0.32 8.94
N TYR A 177 7.11 1.35 8.44
CA TYR A 177 7.74 2.39 7.61
C TYR A 177 8.77 3.21 8.39
N ARG A 178 8.49 3.62 9.64
CA ARG A 178 9.45 4.34 10.49
C ARG A 178 10.72 3.53 10.72
N CYS A 179 10.58 2.30 11.20
CA CYS A 179 11.71 1.40 11.43
C CYS A 179 12.50 1.12 10.13
N SER A 180 11.81 1.00 9.00
CA SER A 180 12.48 0.87 7.69
C SER A 180 13.26 2.14 7.34
N ARG A 181 12.73 3.32 7.62
CA ARG A 181 13.41 4.59 7.37
C ARG A 181 14.65 4.77 8.24
N GLU A 182 14.66 4.27 9.46
CA GLU A 182 15.86 4.26 10.30
C GLU A 182 16.96 3.32 9.77
N LEU A 183 16.57 2.18 9.19
CA LEU A 183 17.51 1.25 8.56
C LEU A 183 18.05 1.76 7.21
N TRP A 184 17.24 2.54 6.48
CA TRP A 184 17.61 3.21 5.24
C TRP A 184 17.25 4.70 5.28
N PRO A 185 18.11 5.52 5.90
CA PRO A 185 17.92 6.97 5.96
C PRO A 185 17.76 7.58 4.57
N GLU A 186 17.04 8.70 4.52
CA GLU A 186 16.80 9.41 3.27
C GLU A 186 18.12 9.84 2.60
N SER A 187 18.27 9.48 1.33
CA SER A 187 19.41 9.89 0.52
C SER A 187 18.99 10.25 -0.89
N ALA A 188 19.54 11.35 -1.42
CA ALA A 188 19.37 11.74 -2.81
C ALA A 188 19.93 10.68 -3.77
N ALA A 189 21.01 9.99 -3.37
CA ALA A 189 21.62 8.91 -4.16
C ALA A 189 20.70 7.68 -4.28
N ALA A 190 19.73 7.53 -3.38
CA ALA A 190 18.79 6.41 -3.34
C ALA A 190 17.41 6.73 -3.96
N VAL A 191 17.23 7.89 -4.61
CA VAL A 191 15.94 8.29 -5.22
C VAL A 191 15.40 7.27 -6.23
N ALA A 192 16.29 6.65 -7.00
CA ALA A 192 15.95 5.67 -8.03
C ALA A 192 15.98 4.22 -7.52
N THR A 193 16.05 4.01 -6.21
CA THR A 193 16.12 2.67 -5.62
C THR A 193 14.87 2.39 -4.80
N SER A 194 14.62 1.09 -4.61
CA SER A 194 13.55 0.62 -3.76
C SER A 194 14.04 -0.49 -2.84
N VAL A 195 13.41 -0.57 -1.67
CA VAL A 195 13.65 -1.60 -0.67
C VAL A 195 12.36 -2.36 -0.43
N HIS A 196 12.44 -3.68 -0.50
CA HIS A 196 11.31 -4.57 -0.25
C HIS A 196 11.28 -4.96 1.21
N VAL A 197 10.24 -4.54 1.93
CA VAL A 197 10.04 -4.90 3.32
C VAL A 197 9.00 -6.01 3.37
N ARG A 198 9.44 -7.22 3.68
CA ARG A 198 8.59 -8.41 3.73
C ARG A 198 7.91 -8.53 5.08
N ILE A 199 6.58 -8.53 5.07
CA ILE A 199 5.76 -8.64 6.28
C ILE A 199 5.03 -10.00 6.36
N ASP A 200 5.64 -11.05 5.82
CA ASP A 200 5.00 -12.36 5.69
C ASP A 200 4.65 -13.03 7.03
N THR A 201 5.40 -12.71 8.09
CA THR A 201 5.16 -13.22 9.45
C THR A 201 3.93 -12.60 10.12
N VAL A 202 3.55 -11.38 9.75
CA VAL A 202 2.43 -10.64 10.37
C VAL A 202 1.19 -10.52 9.47
N LYS A 203 1.30 -10.83 8.16
CA LYS A 203 0.22 -10.60 7.18
C LYS A 203 -1.13 -11.24 7.53
N GLY A 204 -1.11 -12.36 8.26
CA GLY A 204 -2.30 -13.15 8.60
C GLY A 204 -2.64 -13.16 10.08
N LEU A 205 -1.83 -12.52 10.93
CA LEU A 205 -2.04 -12.48 12.36
C LEU A 205 -3.11 -11.44 12.70
N LYS A 206 -3.88 -11.69 13.75
CA LYS A 206 -4.75 -10.71 14.40
C LYS A 206 -3.91 -9.70 15.18
N VAL A 207 -4.43 -8.49 15.39
CA VAL A 207 -3.76 -7.46 16.21
C VAL A 207 -3.46 -8.00 17.62
N ALA A 208 -4.38 -8.76 18.21
CA ALA A 208 -4.17 -9.40 19.51
C ALA A 208 -2.98 -10.38 19.50
N GLU A 209 -2.76 -11.14 18.41
CA GLU A 209 -1.62 -12.07 18.28
C GLU A 209 -0.29 -11.34 18.02
N ILE A 210 -0.34 -10.18 17.34
CA ILE A 210 0.82 -9.31 17.19
C ILE A 210 1.20 -8.71 18.55
N LEU A 211 0.22 -8.41 19.39
CA LEU A 211 0.39 -7.88 20.74
C LEU A 211 0.80 -8.93 21.76
N ASP A 212 0.36 -10.17 21.58
CA ASP A 212 0.68 -11.32 22.43
C ASP A 212 2.09 -11.83 22.16
N VAL A 213 3.05 -10.95 22.42
CA VAL A 213 4.45 -11.29 22.37
C VAL A 213 4.80 -11.90 23.72
N SER A 214 5.17 -13.19 23.70
CA SER A 214 5.54 -13.91 24.91
C SER A 214 6.66 -13.20 25.67
N LYS A 215 6.75 -13.38 26.99
CA LYS A 215 7.76 -12.71 27.84
C LYS A 215 9.16 -12.94 27.27
N GLY A 216 9.77 -11.90 26.69
CA GLY A 216 11.13 -11.91 26.15
C GLY A 216 11.25 -12.11 24.63
N GLU A 217 10.14 -12.11 23.90
CA GLU A 217 10.13 -11.93 22.45
C GLU A 217 9.81 -10.47 22.08
N LEU A 218 10.21 -10.05 20.88
CA LEU A 218 9.95 -8.72 20.30
C LEU A 218 9.72 -8.86 18.80
N TRP A 219 8.99 -7.90 18.21
CA TRP A 219 8.89 -7.75 16.76
C TRP A 219 9.97 -6.81 16.24
N LEU A 220 10.67 -7.23 15.19
CA LEU A 220 11.76 -6.48 14.59
C LEU A 220 11.53 -6.27 13.09
N VAL A 221 12.02 -5.17 12.55
CA VAL A 221 12.40 -5.05 11.14
C VAL A 221 13.89 -5.34 11.04
N THR A 222 14.25 -6.44 10.41
CA THR A 222 15.66 -6.85 10.25
C THR A 222 16.12 -6.56 8.82
N LYS A 223 17.23 -5.82 8.66
CA LYS A 223 17.89 -5.65 7.36
C LYS A 223 18.60 -6.94 6.98
N HIS A 224 18.21 -7.52 5.85
CA HIS A 224 18.79 -8.77 5.36
C HIS A 224 19.86 -8.52 4.29
N ASN A 225 19.61 -7.59 3.39
CA ASN A 225 20.59 -7.07 2.43
C ASN A 225 20.28 -5.59 2.14
N GLU A 226 20.91 -4.99 1.14
CA GLU A 226 20.72 -3.57 0.82
C GLU A 226 19.35 -3.25 0.21
N SER A 227 18.64 -4.23 -0.34
CA SER A 227 17.36 -4.09 -1.02
C SER A 227 16.18 -4.77 -0.31
N GLU A 228 16.42 -5.49 0.78
CA GLU A 228 15.41 -6.31 1.45
C GLU A 228 15.50 -6.24 2.98
N ALA A 229 14.31 -6.18 3.59
CA ALA A 229 14.09 -6.28 5.02
C ALA A 229 13.00 -7.31 5.32
N PHE A 230 13.00 -7.85 6.54
CA PHE A 230 11.97 -8.78 7.02
C PHE A 230 11.41 -8.28 8.34
N VAL A 231 10.08 -8.27 8.47
CA VAL A 231 9.45 -8.22 9.78
C VAL A 231 9.44 -9.62 10.36
N GLU A 232 10.02 -9.78 11.54
CA GLU A 232 10.11 -11.09 12.19
C GLU A 232 10.07 -10.98 13.71
N ARG A 233 9.62 -12.06 14.34
CA ARG A 233 9.70 -12.21 15.79
C ARG A 233 11.09 -12.69 16.20
N ALA A 234 11.61 -12.13 17.28
CA ALA A 234 12.92 -12.48 17.81
C ALA A 234 12.90 -12.58 19.33
N SER A 235 13.53 -13.61 19.86
CA SER A 235 13.84 -13.72 21.29
C SER A 235 15.10 -12.93 21.64
N HIS A 236 15.33 -12.66 22.92
CA HIS A 236 16.59 -12.06 23.41
C HIS A 236 17.84 -12.80 22.91
N ARG A 237 17.79 -14.14 22.82
CA ARG A 237 18.91 -14.94 22.29
C ARG A 237 19.19 -14.63 20.81
N LYS A 238 18.14 -14.43 20.01
CA LYS A 238 18.26 -14.09 18.59
C LYS A 238 18.76 -12.64 18.41
N LEU A 239 18.29 -11.71 19.23
CA LEU A 239 18.78 -10.33 19.28
C LEU A 239 20.28 -10.27 19.59
N ASN A 240 20.75 -11.00 20.61
CA ASN A 240 22.17 -11.06 20.93
C ASN A 240 23.00 -11.63 19.76
N LYS A 241 22.44 -12.56 18.98
CA LYS A 241 23.08 -13.05 17.76
C LYS A 241 23.17 -11.97 16.68
N PHE A 242 22.11 -11.17 16.49
CA PHE A 242 22.14 -10.06 15.53
C PHE A 242 23.18 -9.01 15.91
N VAL A 243 23.22 -8.59 17.17
CA VAL A 243 24.23 -7.64 17.67
C VAL A 243 25.64 -8.18 17.47
N ARG A 244 25.90 -9.43 17.88
CA ARG A 244 27.23 -10.06 17.72
C ARG A 244 27.65 -10.18 16.26
N ASN A 245 26.70 -10.40 15.36
CA ASN A 245 26.96 -10.53 13.93
C ASN A 245 27.01 -9.18 13.19
N GLY A 246 26.81 -8.06 13.88
CA GLY A 246 26.72 -6.73 13.25
C GLY A 246 25.51 -6.54 12.34
N GLN A 247 24.46 -7.37 12.51
CA GLN A 247 23.25 -7.28 11.72
C GLN A 247 22.41 -6.09 12.18
N LYS A 248 21.99 -5.24 11.24
CA LYS A 248 21.15 -4.07 11.53
C LYS A 248 19.68 -4.50 11.63
N PHE A 249 19.02 -4.03 12.67
CA PHE A 249 17.59 -4.24 12.89
C PHE A 249 17.01 -3.05 13.65
N GLN A 250 15.69 -2.91 13.62
CA GLN A 250 14.94 -1.98 14.45
C GLN A 250 13.80 -2.71 15.15
N ILE A 251 13.53 -2.34 16.39
CA ILE A 251 12.42 -2.90 17.17
C ILE A 251 11.16 -2.12 16.79
N LEU A 252 10.07 -2.82 16.46
CA LEU A 252 8.78 -2.16 16.24
C LEU A 252 8.25 -1.65 17.59
N ASP A 253 8.09 -0.34 17.74
CA ASP A 253 7.45 0.22 18.92
C ASP A 253 5.93 0.10 18.81
N LEU A 254 5.39 -0.91 19.48
CA LEU A 254 3.96 -1.17 19.55
C LEU A 254 3.34 -0.68 20.87
N GLY A 255 4.04 0.21 21.60
CA GLY A 255 3.58 0.75 22.88
C GLY A 255 2.21 1.41 22.80
N PHE A 256 1.95 2.09 21.68
CA PHE A 256 0.68 2.75 21.41
C PHE A 256 -0.52 1.81 21.33
N LEU A 257 -0.32 0.50 21.14
CA LEU A 257 -1.39 -0.48 21.13
C LEU A 257 -1.85 -0.86 22.55
N ARG A 258 -1.02 -0.65 23.57
CA ARG A 258 -1.34 -0.98 24.97
C ARG A 258 -2.24 0.05 25.63
N GLU A 259 -2.21 1.28 25.15
CA GLU A 259 -3.03 2.39 25.66
C GLU A 259 -4.50 2.21 25.25
N SER A 260 -4.75 1.69 24.05
CA SER A 260 -6.08 1.45 23.49
C SER A 260 -6.90 0.39 24.23
N HIS A 261 -6.25 -0.52 24.97
CA HIS A 261 -6.92 -1.59 25.72
C HIS A 261 -7.40 -1.16 27.11
N LYS A 262 -7.05 0.07 27.55
CA LYS A 262 -7.45 0.60 28.86
C LYS A 262 -8.72 1.46 28.82
N GLN A 263 -9.29 1.68 27.65
CA GLN A 263 -10.55 2.40 27.43
C GLN A 263 -11.66 1.42 27.06
#